data_AF-A0AAN7PF43-F1
#
_entry.id   AF-A0AAN7PF43-F1
#
_cell.length_a   1.000
_cell.length_b   1.000
_cell.length_c   1.000
_cell.angle_alpha   90.00
_cell.angle_beta   90.00
_cell.angle_gamma   90.00
#
_symmetry.space_group_name_H-M   'P 1'
#
loop_
_entity.id
_entity.type
_entity.pdbx_description
1 polymer ?
#
loop_
_entity_poly.entity_id
_entity_poly.type
_entity_poly.pdbx_seq_one_letter_code
_entity_poly.pdbx_strand_id
1 'polypeptide(L)'
;MEVNRLLSDELSYELQIRGMATVGTVQEKRSALRGCFRLEKNGIPFPTSVADLDMCEESQICTDKISEISSELDDFNTANKANEYQRINSRIIHLSGRIRRLDSTRAPRKSELMSEVMRLVDRLEQIYSLDSEENIITFDRHTNRNLSSVALLDEPELSLRERSHMRQSVTFDTPVGRLIDIESSTPTHSRGTPQNQFVSANDLTKDIIEAFSRLSSDSKSHNPSIRSNKWNISYDGESSLHSFLERVEELCEARGTHLALYPVHSIAELIRVGHEVEDAKHRASQFRPPPSANQSLNPDLAYRRPKTFPKLAEVETTVPLVQNQTEANLISFNDVSNTPQPCKYANIIAIADDFGETE
;
A
#
# COMPACT_ATOMS: atom_id res chain seq x y z
N MET A 1 6.31 2.70 4.05
CA MET A 1 7.29 3.45 4.86
C MET A 1 6.91 3.34 6.32
N GLU A 2 7.82 2.92 7.19
CA GLU A 2 7.54 2.77 8.63
C GLU A 2 8.04 3.99 9.43
N VAL A 3 7.12 4.77 10.01
CA VAL A 3 7.42 6.05 10.70
C VAL A 3 8.41 5.91 11.86
N ASN A 4 8.41 4.77 12.56
CA ASN A 4 9.29 4.54 13.70
C ASN A 4 10.76 4.34 13.30
N ARG A 5 11.02 4.08 12.02
CA ARG A 5 12.35 3.78 11.49
C ARG A 5 13.00 4.99 10.80
N LEU A 6 12.27 6.08 10.67
CA LEU A 6 12.79 7.35 10.14
C LEU A 6 13.59 8.12 11.19
N LEU A 7 14.60 8.84 10.69
CA LEU A 7 15.42 9.78 11.44
C LEU A 7 14.68 11.11 11.69
N SER A 8 15.22 11.93 12.58
CA SER A 8 14.57 13.19 13.01
C SER A 8 14.43 14.21 11.88
N ASP A 9 15.44 14.33 11.02
CA ASP A 9 15.44 15.18 9.84
C ASP A 9 14.43 14.70 8.78
N GLU A 10 14.38 13.40 8.53
CA GLU A 10 13.39 12.77 7.63
C GLU A 10 11.95 13.01 8.11
N LEU A 11 11.71 12.86 9.41
CA LEU A 11 10.41 13.19 10.03
C LEU A 11 10.06 14.68 9.89
N SER A 12 11.05 15.55 10.05
CA SER A 12 10.85 17.00 9.95
C SER A 12 10.50 17.40 8.52
N TYR A 13 11.19 16.81 7.54
CA TYR A 13 10.92 17.02 6.13
C TYR A 13 9.48 16.58 5.75
N GLU A 14 9.06 15.37 6.14
CA GLU A 14 7.70 14.89 5.83
C GLU A 14 6.59 15.71 6.51
N LEU A 15 6.85 16.30 7.67
CA LEU A 15 5.93 17.24 8.32
C LEU A 15 5.92 18.60 7.61
N GLN A 16 7.10 19.11 7.23
CA GLN A 16 7.26 20.38 6.53
C GLN A 16 6.48 20.41 5.22
N ILE A 17 6.64 19.38 4.38
CA ILE A 17 5.93 19.32 3.09
C ILE A 17 4.41 19.22 3.23
N ARG A 18 3.90 18.86 4.42
CA ARG A 18 2.46 18.82 4.74
C ARG A 18 1.96 20.10 5.42
N GLY A 19 2.82 21.11 5.59
CA GLY A 19 2.49 22.33 6.31
C GLY A 19 2.30 22.13 7.82
N MET A 20 2.89 21.09 8.39
CA MET A 20 2.82 20.80 9.83
C MET A 20 4.02 21.37 10.57
N ALA A 21 3.85 21.65 11.87
CA ALA A 21 4.94 22.12 12.71
C ALA A 21 6.06 21.07 12.81
N THR A 22 7.30 21.49 12.60
CA THR A 22 8.51 20.63 12.65
C THR A 22 9.23 20.68 13.99
N VAL A 23 8.73 21.47 14.94
CA VAL A 23 9.29 21.62 16.29
C VAL A 23 8.75 20.52 17.20
N GLY A 24 9.58 20.05 18.12
CA GLY A 24 9.22 19.05 19.13
C GLY A 24 10.17 17.88 19.18
N THR A 25 9.88 16.95 20.10
CA THR A 25 10.62 15.70 20.26
C THR A 25 10.38 14.75 19.09
N VAL A 26 11.28 13.81 18.86
CA VAL A 26 11.13 12.78 17.80
C VAL A 26 9.82 12.01 17.95
N GLN A 27 9.39 11.73 19.19
CA GLN A 27 8.15 11.01 19.45
C GLN A 27 6.91 11.82 19.07
N GLU A 28 6.91 13.13 19.33
CA GLU A 28 5.84 14.04 18.91
C GLU A 28 5.75 14.11 17.38
N LYS A 29 6.90 14.24 16.69
CA LYS A 29 6.97 14.23 15.21
C LYS A 29 6.40 12.94 14.62
N ARG A 30 6.77 11.78 15.18
CA ARG A 30 6.23 10.47 14.75
C ARG A 30 4.72 10.38 14.99
N SER A 31 4.24 10.90 16.12
CA SER A 31 2.82 10.92 16.43
C SER A 31 2.03 11.77 15.43
N ALA A 32 2.53 12.98 15.14
CA ALA A 32 1.96 13.89 14.16
C ALA A 32 1.94 13.26 12.76
N LEU A 33 3.05 12.69 12.29
CA LEU A 33 3.13 12.07 10.96
C LEU A 33 2.20 10.85 10.82
N ARG A 34 2.07 10.02 11.87
CA ARG A 34 1.06 8.95 11.91
C ARG A 34 -0.36 9.50 11.84
N GLY A 35 -0.62 10.65 12.48
CA GLY A 35 -1.88 11.38 12.36
C GLY A 35 -2.18 11.75 10.91
N CYS A 36 -1.21 12.35 10.22
CA CYS A 36 -1.31 12.69 8.80
C CYS A 36 -1.63 11.46 7.94
N PHE A 37 -0.89 10.37 8.08
CA PHE A 37 -1.15 9.16 7.29
C PHE A 37 -2.53 8.54 7.53
N ARG A 38 -3.06 8.61 8.76
CA ARG A 38 -4.44 8.16 9.01
C ARG A 38 -5.47 9.03 8.30
N LEU A 39 -5.26 10.34 8.26
CA LEU A 39 -6.15 11.28 7.57
C LEU A 39 -6.06 11.10 6.04
N GLU A 40 -4.85 10.91 5.48
CA GLU A 40 -4.64 10.57 4.07
C GLU A 40 -5.34 9.27 3.69
N LYS A 41 -5.22 8.23 4.53
CA LYS A 41 -5.90 6.94 4.32
C LYS A 41 -7.43 7.07 4.34
N ASN A 42 -7.95 8.05 5.06
CA ASN A 42 -9.39 8.37 5.10
C ASN A 42 -9.82 9.31 3.95
N GLY A 43 -8.95 9.56 2.97
CA GLY A 43 -9.25 10.38 1.81
C GLY A 43 -9.22 11.88 2.07
N ILE A 44 -8.62 12.33 3.20
CA ILE A 44 -8.39 13.75 3.47
C ILE A 44 -6.99 14.08 2.94
N PRO A 45 -6.87 14.73 1.76
CA PRO A 45 -5.56 15.06 1.20
C PRO A 45 -4.91 16.18 2.00
N PHE A 46 -3.59 16.08 2.22
CA PHE A 46 -2.80 17.22 2.66
C PHE A 46 -2.25 17.96 1.43
N PRO A 47 -2.40 19.29 1.35
CA PRO A 47 -1.71 20.05 0.32
C PRO A 47 -0.22 19.86 0.52
N THR A 48 0.45 19.25 -0.47
CA THR A 48 1.90 19.09 -0.43
C THR A 48 2.51 20.41 -0.86
N SER A 49 3.07 21.19 0.08
CA SER A 49 3.80 22.41 -0.24
C SER A 49 5.19 22.05 -0.72
N VAL A 50 5.33 21.93 -2.05
CA VAL A 50 6.64 21.78 -2.73
C VAL A 50 7.18 23.14 -3.17
N ALA A 51 6.34 24.19 -3.14
CA ALA A 51 6.68 25.51 -3.65
C ALA A 51 7.82 26.20 -2.88
N ASP A 52 7.97 25.87 -1.60
CA ASP A 52 8.96 26.50 -0.71
C ASP A 52 10.31 25.77 -0.70
N LEU A 53 10.45 24.66 -1.43
CA LEU A 53 11.68 23.87 -1.45
C LEU A 53 12.65 24.37 -2.52
N ASP A 54 13.91 24.60 -2.13
CA ASP A 54 14.99 24.82 -3.09
C ASP A 54 15.36 23.48 -3.75
N MET A 55 15.07 23.34 -5.05
CA MET A 55 15.31 22.11 -5.81
C MET A 55 16.81 21.75 -5.90
N CYS A 56 17.70 22.74 -5.90
CA CYS A 56 19.15 22.50 -5.94
C CYS A 56 19.63 21.94 -4.60
N GLU A 57 19.18 22.54 -3.50
CA GLU A 57 19.47 22.06 -2.14
C GLU A 57 18.89 20.65 -1.92
N GLU A 58 17.63 20.44 -2.30
CA GLU A 58 16.98 19.14 -2.17
C GLU A 58 17.68 18.03 -2.99
N SER A 59 18.15 18.35 -4.20
CA SER A 59 18.95 17.42 -5.01
C SER A 59 20.28 17.07 -4.34
N GLN A 60 20.93 18.04 -3.67
CA GLN A 60 22.16 17.80 -2.92
C GLN A 60 21.88 16.93 -1.69
N ILE A 61 20.85 17.26 -0.90
CA ILE A 61 20.45 16.45 0.26
C ILE A 61 20.12 15.01 -0.15
N CYS A 62 19.45 14.81 -1.28
CA CYS A 62 19.20 13.45 -1.80
C CYS A 62 20.51 12.73 -2.13
N THR A 63 21.48 13.40 -2.74
CA THR A 63 22.80 12.83 -3.03
C THR A 63 23.50 12.39 -1.74
N ASP A 64 23.53 13.28 -0.74
CA ASP A 64 24.18 13.00 0.55
C ASP A 64 23.50 11.81 1.26
N LYS A 65 22.16 11.74 1.21
CA LYS A 65 21.41 10.62 1.79
C LYS A 65 21.60 9.30 1.05
N ILE A 66 21.83 9.31 -0.26
CA ILE A 66 22.22 8.09 -1.02
C ILE A 66 23.57 7.59 -0.51
N SER A 67 24.56 8.47 -0.33
CA SER A 67 25.87 8.09 0.20
C SER A 67 25.79 7.58 1.65
N GLU A 68 24.97 8.21 2.50
CA GLU A 68 24.73 7.76 3.87
C GLU A 68 24.13 6.35 3.90
N ILE A 69 23.06 6.09 3.13
CA ILE A 69 22.40 4.78 3.07
C ILE A 69 23.33 3.72 2.46
N SER A 70 24.15 4.09 1.45
CA SER A 70 25.15 3.18 0.91
C SER A 70 26.13 2.73 1.98
N SER A 71 26.63 3.66 2.81
CA SER A 71 27.52 3.32 3.93
C SER A 71 26.83 2.43 4.97
N GLU A 72 25.55 2.66 5.27
CA GLU A 72 24.78 1.76 6.16
C GLU A 72 24.61 0.34 5.59
N LEU A 73 24.55 0.19 4.26
CA LEU A 73 24.54 -1.12 3.61
C LEU A 73 25.91 -1.81 3.63
N ASP A 74 26.99 -1.05 3.57
CA ASP A 74 28.35 -1.58 3.76
C ASP A 74 28.55 -2.10 5.20
N ASP A 75 28.01 -1.38 6.19
CA ASP A 75 28.07 -1.73 7.62
C ASP A 75 26.86 -2.56 8.10
N PHE A 76 26.22 -3.32 7.20
CA PHE A 76 24.97 -4.02 7.50
C PHE A 76 25.13 -5.06 8.61
N ASN A 77 24.39 -4.89 9.72
CA ASN A 77 24.48 -5.78 10.88
C ASN A 77 23.65 -7.07 10.68
N THR A 78 24.33 -8.14 10.28
CA THR A 78 23.75 -9.48 10.06
C THR A 78 23.15 -10.09 11.33
N ALA A 79 23.65 -9.76 12.52
CA ALA A 79 23.08 -10.26 13.78
C ALA A 79 21.66 -9.71 14.06
N ASN A 80 21.32 -8.55 13.50
CA ASN A 80 19.98 -7.93 13.62
C ASN A 80 19.34 -7.67 12.24
N LYS A 81 19.58 -8.60 11.31
CA LYS A 81 19.24 -8.51 9.89
C LYS A 81 17.82 -8.02 9.61
N ALA A 82 16.80 -8.59 10.26
CA ALA A 82 15.40 -8.25 9.99
C ALA A 82 15.08 -6.78 10.34
N ASN A 83 15.61 -6.27 11.46
CA ASN A 83 15.39 -4.89 11.85
C ASN A 83 16.20 -3.92 11.00
N GLU A 84 17.45 -4.25 10.68
CA GLU A 84 18.28 -3.43 9.80
C GLU A 84 17.69 -3.33 8.41
N TYR A 85 17.23 -4.44 7.85
CA TYR A 85 16.52 -4.45 6.57
C TYR A 85 15.30 -3.52 6.58
N GLN A 86 14.42 -3.65 7.57
CA GLN A 86 13.24 -2.78 7.67
C GLN A 86 13.61 -1.31 7.89
N ARG A 87 14.70 -1.05 8.62
CA ARG A 87 15.22 0.31 8.87
C ARG A 87 15.67 0.94 7.56
N ILE A 88 16.63 0.33 6.89
CA ILE A 88 17.19 0.82 5.63
C ILE A 88 16.12 0.91 4.54
N ASN A 89 15.28 -0.12 4.38
CA ASN A 89 14.19 -0.10 3.41
C ASN A 89 13.21 1.06 3.65
N SER A 90 12.85 1.34 4.90
CA SER A 90 11.98 2.49 5.21
C SER A 90 12.60 3.82 4.80
N ARG A 91 13.92 3.97 4.98
CA ARG A 91 14.67 5.16 4.58
C ARG A 91 14.80 5.28 3.05
N ILE A 92 15.00 4.17 2.35
CA ILE A 92 15.02 4.12 0.87
C ILE A 92 13.65 4.54 0.30
N ILE A 93 12.54 4.02 0.85
CA ILE A 93 11.18 4.39 0.42
C ILE A 93 10.93 5.89 0.65
N HIS A 94 11.37 6.43 1.79
CA HIS A 94 11.29 7.86 2.09
C HIS A 94 12.07 8.69 1.05
N LEU A 95 13.33 8.33 0.80
CA LEU A 95 14.20 9.00 -0.17
C LEU A 95 13.64 8.93 -1.60
N SER A 96 13.09 7.80 -2.02
CA SER A 96 12.37 7.65 -3.29
C SER A 96 11.16 8.59 -3.39
N GLY A 97 10.41 8.75 -2.30
CA GLY A 97 9.31 9.72 -2.21
C GLY A 97 9.80 11.16 -2.37
N ARG A 98 10.91 11.51 -1.71
CA ARG A 98 11.56 12.83 -1.81
C ARG A 98 12.04 13.14 -3.22
N ILE A 99 12.75 12.21 -3.87
CA ILE A 99 13.23 12.38 -5.26
C ILE A 99 12.06 12.51 -6.25
N ARG A 100 10.96 11.76 -6.06
CA ARG A 100 9.78 11.86 -6.94
C ARG A 100 9.17 13.26 -6.97
N ARG A 101 9.26 14.01 -5.86
CA ARG A 101 8.77 15.39 -5.75
C ARG A 101 9.67 16.44 -6.39
N LEU A 102 10.92 16.11 -6.72
CA LEU A 102 11.80 17.02 -7.46
C LEU A 102 11.22 17.31 -8.84
N ASP A 103 11.27 18.57 -9.27
CA ASP A 103 10.90 18.95 -10.62
C ASP A 103 12.01 18.55 -11.61
N SER A 104 11.68 17.72 -12.61
CA SER A 104 12.65 17.27 -13.63
C SER A 104 13.27 18.44 -14.42
N THR A 105 12.56 19.56 -14.57
CA THR A 105 13.06 20.74 -15.29
C THR A 105 14.12 21.49 -14.48
N ARG A 106 13.99 21.51 -13.15
CA ARG A 106 14.89 22.25 -12.24
C ARG A 106 15.97 21.38 -11.64
N ALA A 107 15.76 20.07 -11.56
CA ALA A 107 16.70 19.09 -11.03
C ALA A 107 17.04 18.05 -12.12
N PRO A 108 17.98 18.35 -13.03
CA PRO A 108 18.33 17.45 -14.15
C PRO A 108 18.87 16.10 -13.69
N ARG A 109 19.36 16.01 -12.44
CA ARG A 109 19.88 14.78 -11.82
C ARG A 109 18.79 13.86 -11.27
N LYS A 110 17.51 14.19 -11.39
CA LYS A 110 16.41 13.37 -10.85
C LYS A 110 16.43 11.91 -11.34
N SER A 111 16.70 11.70 -12.64
CA SER A 111 16.78 10.35 -13.21
C SER A 111 17.98 9.57 -12.67
N GLU A 112 19.15 10.20 -12.59
CA GLU A 112 20.38 9.66 -12.00
C GLU A 112 20.13 9.24 -10.54
N LEU A 113 19.57 10.13 -9.72
CA LEU A 113 19.26 9.86 -8.31
C LEU A 113 18.26 8.71 -8.16
N MET A 114 17.25 8.63 -9.03
CA MET A 114 16.28 7.53 -9.00
C MET A 114 16.94 6.19 -9.38
N SER A 115 17.81 6.18 -10.39
CA SER A 115 18.59 5.00 -10.76
C SER A 115 19.45 4.51 -9.59
N GLU A 116 20.14 5.41 -8.90
CA GLU A 116 20.94 5.06 -7.71
C GLU A 116 20.09 4.51 -6.56
N VAL A 117 18.90 5.08 -6.32
CA VAL A 117 17.96 4.52 -5.34
C VAL A 117 17.52 3.09 -5.71
N MET A 118 17.27 2.80 -6.99
CA MET A 118 16.96 1.43 -7.42
C MET A 118 18.14 0.48 -7.19
N ARG A 119 19.38 0.93 -7.42
CA ARG A 119 20.59 0.14 -7.09
C ARG A 119 20.70 -0.16 -5.60
N LEU A 120 20.32 0.79 -4.73
CA LEU A 120 20.28 0.57 -3.27
C LEU A 120 19.23 -0.48 -2.88
N VAL A 121 18.06 -0.49 -3.53
CA VAL A 121 17.03 -1.52 -3.32
C VAL A 121 17.58 -2.90 -3.69
N ASP A 122 18.11 -3.05 -4.91
CA ASP A 122 18.66 -4.32 -5.39
C ASP A 122 19.79 -4.83 -4.48
N ARG A 123 20.67 -3.92 -4.05
CA ARG A 123 21.78 -4.23 -3.13
C ARG A 123 21.28 -4.69 -1.77
N LEU A 124 20.27 -4.01 -1.21
CA LEU A 124 19.66 -4.41 0.07
C LEU A 124 19.00 -5.79 -0.03
N GLU A 125 18.31 -6.09 -1.13
CA GLU A 125 17.69 -7.40 -1.38
C GLU A 125 18.72 -8.52 -1.53
N GLN A 126 19.84 -8.26 -2.19
CA GLN A 126 20.96 -9.22 -2.30
C GLN A 126 21.56 -9.55 -0.93
N ILE A 127 21.91 -8.53 -0.14
CA ILE A 127 22.42 -8.72 1.23
C ILE A 127 21.39 -9.48 2.08
N TYR A 128 20.11 -9.15 1.92
CA TYR A 128 19.06 -9.84 2.66
C TYR A 128 18.85 -11.30 2.23
N SER A 129 19.14 -11.66 0.99
CA SER A 129 18.95 -13.02 0.49
C SER A 129 20.10 -13.96 0.86
N LEU A 130 21.35 -13.47 0.85
CA LEU A 130 22.55 -14.32 1.01
C LEU A 130 22.59 -15.10 2.34
N ASP A 131 22.23 -14.51 3.48
CA ASP A 131 22.31 -15.26 4.76
C ASP A 131 21.18 -16.28 4.98
N SER A 132 20.20 -16.39 4.07
CA SER A 132 19.13 -17.39 4.21
C SER A 132 19.62 -18.81 3.94
N GLU A 133 20.68 -18.97 3.15
CA GLU A 133 21.21 -20.29 2.78
C GLU A 133 22.24 -20.84 3.78
N GLU A 134 23.03 -19.99 4.45
CA GLU A 134 24.09 -20.46 5.36
C GLU A 134 23.57 -21.07 6.68
N ASN A 135 22.34 -20.74 7.11
CA ASN A 135 21.74 -21.34 8.30
C ASN A 135 21.20 -22.77 8.09
N ILE A 136 21.02 -23.22 6.84
CA ILE A 136 20.50 -24.57 6.56
C ILE A 136 21.60 -25.62 6.72
N ILE A 137 22.86 -25.27 6.43
CA ILE A 137 23.96 -26.25 6.39
C ILE A 137 24.58 -26.50 7.78
N THR A 138 24.43 -25.57 8.72
CA THR A 138 25.05 -25.70 10.06
C THR A 138 24.15 -26.35 11.11
N PHE A 139 22.84 -26.44 10.88
CA PHE A 139 21.93 -27.06 11.86
C PHE A 139 21.89 -28.61 11.80
N ASP A 140 22.40 -29.22 10.73
CA ASP A 140 22.29 -30.67 10.51
C ASP A 140 23.51 -31.49 11.01
N ARG A 141 24.51 -30.85 11.62
CA ARG A 141 25.72 -31.55 12.13
C ARG A 141 25.79 -31.76 13.65
N HIS A 142 24.88 -31.21 14.44
CA HIS A 142 24.99 -31.29 15.91
C HIS A 142 23.74 -31.79 16.68
N THR A 143 22.63 -32.11 16.01
CA THR A 143 21.41 -32.61 16.67
C THR A 143 21.27 -34.14 16.72
N ASN A 144 22.26 -34.91 16.26
CA ASN A 144 22.18 -36.37 16.23
C ASN A 144 23.05 -37.11 17.28
N ARG A 145 23.28 -36.51 18.47
CA ARG A 145 24.12 -37.19 19.49
C ARG A 145 23.66 -37.24 20.94
N ASN A 146 22.48 -36.73 21.34
CA ASN A 146 22.09 -36.84 22.77
C ASN A 146 20.58 -36.79 23.04
N LEU A 147 19.80 -37.71 22.45
CA LEU A 147 18.47 -38.06 22.95
C LEU A 147 18.51 -39.50 23.49
N SER A 148 19.14 -39.65 24.66
CA SER A 148 18.90 -40.78 25.55
C SER A 148 18.45 -40.24 26.91
N SER A 149 17.19 -40.50 27.21
CA SER A 149 16.58 -40.62 28.54
C SER A 149 16.93 -39.59 29.62
N VAL A 150 16.04 -38.62 29.85
CA VAL A 150 15.58 -38.30 31.22
C VAL A 150 14.13 -37.83 31.12
N ALA A 151 13.23 -38.70 31.55
CA ALA A 151 11.88 -38.31 31.95
C ALA A 151 11.93 -37.76 33.39
N LEU A 152 10.82 -37.10 33.78
CA LEU A 152 10.20 -37.17 35.11
C LEU A 152 10.19 -35.86 35.94
N LEU A 153 8.99 -35.24 35.91
CA LEU A 153 8.20 -34.64 37.00
C LEU A 153 8.67 -33.42 37.83
N ASP A 154 7.62 -32.67 38.20
CA ASP A 154 7.42 -31.74 39.34
C ASP A 154 7.74 -30.25 39.21
N GLU A 155 6.64 -29.52 38.94
CA GLU A 155 6.05 -28.40 39.72
C GLU A 155 6.82 -27.08 39.99
N PRO A 156 6.08 -25.97 40.16
CA PRO A 156 6.61 -24.61 40.11
C PRO A 156 6.72 -23.95 41.49
N GLU A 157 7.86 -23.35 41.82
CA GLU A 157 7.93 -22.36 42.90
C GLU A 157 8.14 -20.93 42.37
N LEU A 158 7.08 -20.15 42.56
CA LEU A 158 7.07 -18.70 42.63
C LEU A 158 8.07 -18.23 43.70
N SER A 159 9.01 -17.35 43.34
CA SER A 159 9.48 -16.34 44.29
C SER A 159 9.76 -15.01 43.61
N LEU A 160 8.87 -14.06 43.93
CA LEU A 160 9.10 -12.64 43.88
C LEU A 160 10.40 -12.30 44.62
N ARG A 161 11.33 -11.61 43.96
CA ARG A 161 12.33 -10.82 44.67
C ARG A 161 12.56 -9.49 43.99
N GLU A 162 11.89 -8.49 44.55
CA GLU A 162 12.26 -7.09 44.46
C GLU A 162 13.77 -6.91 44.67
N ARG A 163 14.43 -6.21 43.75
CA ARG A 163 15.62 -5.42 44.09
C ARG A 163 15.62 -4.10 43.34
N SER A 164 15.31 -3.09 44.13
CA SER A 164 15.44 -1.66 43.92
C SER A 164 16.91 -1.23 43.76
N HIS A 165 17.07 -0.21 42.91
CA HIS A 165 18.04 0.89 42.94
C HIS A 165 19.52 0.60 43.25
N MET A 166 20.39 0.83 42.25
CA MET A 166 21.65 1.53 42.49
C MET A 166 22.00 2.44 41.31
N ARG A 167 21.90 3.75 41.58
CA ARG A 167 22.49 4.83 40.77
C ARG A 167 24.01 4.73 40.87
N GLN A 168 24.74 4.75 39.76
CA GLN A 168 26.07 5.36 39.71
C GLN A 168 26.28 6.08 38.39
N SER A 169 26.41 7.39 38.51
CA SER A 169 26.95 8.33 37.53
C SER A 169 28.46 8.13 37.40
N VAL A 170 28.96 8.00 36.18
CA VAL A 170 30.38 8.17 35.88
C VAL A 170 30.51 9.20 34.77
N THR A 171 31.04 10.35 35.15
CA THR A 171 31.61 11.39 34.29
C THR A 171 32.99 10.94 33.82
N PHE A 172 33.30 11.10 32.54
CA PHE A 172 34.69 11.28 32.11
C PHE A 172 34.77 12.32 31.00
N ASP A 173 35.53 13.36 31.32
CA ASP A 173 35.98 14.47 30.49
C ASP A 173 37.18 14.05 29.63
N THR A 174 37.10 14.39 28.32
CA THR A 174 38.15 14.91 27.38
C THR A 174 39.52 14.17 27.25
N PRO A 175 40.39 14.37 26.22
CA PRO A 175 40.34 15.37 25.14
C PRO A 175 40.76 14.92 23.70
N VAL A 176 40.37 15.81 22.75
CA VAL A 176 41.13 16.38 21.62
C VAL A 176 42.40 15.66 21.13
N GLY A 177 42.40 15.32 19.84
CA GLY A 177 43.53 15.61 18.95
C GLY A 177 43.99 14.46 18.05
N ARG A 178 43.79 14.59 16.73
CA ARG A 178 44.86 14.71 15.72
C ARG A 178 44.33 14.70 14.29
N LEU A 179 44.69 15.76 13.55
CA LEU A 179 44.83 15.76 12.10
C LEU A 179 45.84 14.67 11.69
N ILE A 180 45.51 13.89 10.66
CA ILE A 180 46.50 13.31 9.76
C ILE A 180 45.98 13.44 8.32
N ASP A 181 46.92 13.82 7.47
CA ASP A 181 46.82 14.27 6.10
C ASP A 181 46.30 13.24 5.09
N ILE A 182 45.74 13.83 4.05
CA ILE A 182 45.29 13.23 2.80
C ILE A 182 46.52 13.04 1.90
N GLU A 183 46.86 11.81 1.55
CA GLU A 183 47.71 11.53 0.39
C GLU A 183 46.95 10.73 -0.66
N SER A 184 46.91 11.36 -1.83
CA SER A 184 46.38 10.93 -3.11
C SER A 184 47.24 9.84 -3.75
N SER A 185 46.61 8.79 -4.26
CA SER A 185 47.21 7.97 -5.32
C SER A 185 46.15 7.37 -6.24
N THR A 186 46.07 7.92 -7.45
CA THR A 186 45.39 7.38 -8.63
C THR A 186 46.08 6.12 -9.14
N PRO A 187 45.32 5.18 -9.74
CA PRO A 187 45.83 4.51 -10.93
C PRO A 187 44.84 4.54 -12.10
N THR A 188 45.31 5.12 -13.20
CA THR A 188 44.81 4.97 -14.56
C THR A 188 44.82 3.52 -15.00
N HIS A 189 43.67 2.96 -15.39
CA HIS A 189 43.61 1.82 -16.30
C HIS A 189 42.53 1.97 -17.36
N SER A 190 42.96 1.68 -18.58
CA SER A 190 42.32 1.87 -19.86
C SER A 190 41.39 0.72 -20.26
N ARG A 191 40.26 1.09 -20.86
CA ARG A 191 39.75 0.60 -22.16
C ARG A 191 39.42 -0.89 -22.30
N GLY A 192 38.13 -1.18 -22.33
CA GLY A 192 37.53 -2.36 -22.95
C GLY A 192 36.05 -2.13 -23.22
N THR A 193 35.69 -1.79 -24.46
CA THR A 193 34.31 -1.67 -24.96
C THR A 193 33.75 -3.06 -25.31
N PRO A 194 32.63 -3.51 -24.70
CA PRO A 194 31.84 -4.61 -25.26
C PRO A 194 30.78 -4.07 -26.23
N GLN A 195 30.73 -4.68 -27.41
CA GLN A 195 29.70 -4.52 -28.43
C GLN A 195 28.33 -4.89 -27.86
N ASN A 196 27.41 -3.91 -27.85
CA ASN A 196 25.99 -4.10 -27.58
C ASN A 196 25.31 -4.76 -28.79
N GLN A 197 24.82 -5.99 -28.64
CA GLN A 197 23.80 -6.55 -29.53
C GLN A 197 22.43 -6.09 -29.01
N PHE A 198 21.84 -5.13 -29.71
CA PHE A 198 20.45 -4.74 -29.51
C PHE A 198 19.54 -5.84 -30.06
N VAL A 199 18.81 -6.52 -29.17
CA VAL A 199 17.65 -7.33 -29.57
C VAL A 199 16.45 -6.39 -29.66
N SER A 200 15.79 -6.41 -30.81
CA SER A 200 14.67 -5.53 -31.14
C SER A 200 13.46 -5.81 -30.24
N ALA A 201 12.87 -4.76 -29.66
CA ALA A 201 11.70 -4.83 -28.78
C ALA A 201 10.44 -5.45 -29.44
N ASN A 202 10.46 -5.64 -30.76
CA ASN A 202 9.37 -6.25 -31.52
C ASN A 202 9.39 -7.79 -31.52
N ASP A 203 10.49 -8.44 -31.12
CA ASP A 203 10.55 -9.91 -31.06
C ASP A 203 10.02 -10.44 -29.71
N LEU A 204 10.17 -9.68 -28.63
CA LEU A 204 9.69 -10.08 -27.30
C LEU A 204 8.16 -10.08 -27.18
N THR A 205 7.47 -9.20 -27.91
CA THR A 205 6.00 -9.12 -27.90
C THR A 205 5.35 -10.25 -28.69
N LYS A 206 6.02 -10.80 -29.71
CA LYS A 206 5.54 -11.97 -30.46
C LYS A 206 5.62 -13.26 -29.62
N ASP A 207 6.72 -13.45 -28.89
CA ASP A 207 6.89 -14.62 -28.02
C ASP A 207 5.88 -14.63 -26.86
N ILE A 208 5.54 -13.46 -26.32
CA ILE A 208 4.51 -13.34 -25.26
C ILE A 208 3.09 -13.62 -25.80
N ILE A 209 2.76 -13.12 -26.99
CA ILE A 209 1.43 -13.36 -27.61
C ILE A 209 1.28 -14.82 -28.05
N GLU A 210 2.36 -15.44 -28.55
CA GLU A 210 2.36 -16.85 -28.95
C GLU A 210 2.29 -17.80 -27.74
N ALA A 211 2.97 -17.45 -26.63
CA ALA A 211 2.85 -18.17 -25.36
C ALA A 211 1.41 -18.12 -24.80
N PHE A 212 0.72 -16.97 -24.92
CA PHE A 212 -0.66 -16.83 -24.44
C PHE A 212 -1.67 -17.61 -25.31
N SER A 213 -1.44 -17.67 -26.63
CA SER A 213 -2.30 -18.44 -27.55
C SER A 213 -2.14 -19.96 -27.37
N ARG A 214 -0.95 -20.42 -26.99
CA ARG A 214 -0.69 -21.84 -26.65
C ARG A 214 -1.33 -22.25 -25.33
N LEU A 215 -1.44 -21.35 -24.35
CA LEU A 215 -2.13 -21.61 -23.08
C LEU A 215 -3.67 -21.65 -23.20
N SER A 216 -4.23 -21.07 -24.27
CA SER A 216 -5.69 -21.01 -24.47
C SER A 216 -6.27 -22.19 -25.26
N SER A 217 -5.43 -23.07 -25.84
CA SER A 217 -5.89 -24.07 -26.81
C SER A 217 -5.96 -25.50 -26.26
N ASP A 218 -5.50 -25.76 -25.04
CA ASP A 218 -5.34 -27.12 -24.52
C ASP A 218 -6.08 -27.33 -23.19
N SER A 219 -7.41 -27.18 -23.22
CA SER A 219 -8.28 -27.74 -22.18
C SER A 219 -9.70 -27.99 -22.67
N LYS A 220 -9.88 -29.03 -23.49
CA LYS A 220 -11.18 -29.72 -23.57
C LYS A 220 -11.38 -30.57 -22.32
N SER A 221 -11.81 -29.95 -21.22
CA SER A 221 -12.70 -30.60 -20.24
C SER A 221 -13.16 -29.60 -19.18
N HIS A 222 -14.49 -29.43 -19.12
CA HIS A 222 -15.29 -28.77 -18.09
C HIS A 222 -14.93 -27.32 -17.74
N ASN A 223 -15.64 -26.37 -18.38
CA ASN A 223 -15.79 -25.01 -17.87
C ASN A 223 -16.21 -25.07 -16.39
N PRO A 224 -15.43 -24.51 -15.45
CA PRO A 224 -15.92 -24.28 -14.11
C PRO A 224 -16.94 -23.15 -14.21
N SER A 225 -18.21 -23.52 -14.31
CA SER A 225 -19.32 -22.61 -14.02
C SER A 225 -19.03 -21.97 -12.66
N ILE A 226 -18.68 -20.68 -12.65
CA ILE A 226 -18.45 -19.91 -11.44
C ILE A 226 -19.80 -19.80 -10.74
N ARG A 227 -20.09 -20.75 -9.86
CA ARG A 227 -21.31 -20.74 -9.07
C ARG A 227 -21.19 -19.67 -8.00
N SER A 228 -21.85 -18.54 -8.22
CA SER A 228 -22.23 -17.65 -7.12
C SER A 228 -23.32 -18.34 -6.30
N ASN A 229 -22.92 -19.20 -5.35
CA ASN A 229 -23.81 -20.09 -4.57
C ASN A 229 -24.94 -19.38 -3.78
N LYS A 230 -25.02 -18.05 -3.79
CA LYS A 230 -26.12 -17.30 -3.17
C LYS A 230 -27.25 -16.95 -4.12
N TRP A 231 -27.00 -16.86 -5.43
CA TRP A 231 -27.98 -16.34 -6.40
C TRP A 231 -28.45 -17.37 -7.42
N ASN A 232 -27.77 -18.53 -7.50
CA ASN A 232 -28.13 -19.63 -8.40
C ASN A 232 -28.21 -19.19 -9.88
N ILE A 233 -27.38 -18.21 -10.25
CA ILE A 233 -27.21 -17.74 -11.62
C ILE A 233 -25.85 -18.23 -12.10
N SER A 234 -25.81 -18.83 -13.27
CA SER A 234 -24.58 -19.19 -13.99
C SER A 234 -24.62 -18.58 -15.37
N TYR A 235 -23.53 -17.92 -15.77
CA TYR A 235 -23.34 -17.52 -17.16
C TYR A 235 -22.90 -18.75 -17.97
N ASP A 236 -23.73 -19.18 -18.92
CA ASP A 236 -23.50 -20.34 -19.78
C ASP A 236 -22.65 -20.02 -21.02
N GLY A 237 -22.49 -18.73 -21.34
CA GLY A 237 -21.79 -18.25 -22.53
C GLY A 237 -22.63 -18.30 -23.82
N GLU A 238 -23.84 -18.87 -23.77
CA GLU A 238 -24.78 -18.90 -24.91
C GLU A 238 -25.69 -17.67 -24.92
N SER A 239 -26.01 -17.15 -23.73
CA SER A 239 -26.77 -15.91 -23.57
C SER A 239 -25.90 -14.66 -23.77
N SER A 240 -26.52 -13.56 -24.23
CA SER A 240 -25.82 -12.29 -24.33
C SER A 240 -25.38 -11.83 -22.94
N LEU A 241 -24.15 -11.32 -22.82
CA LEU A 241 -23.63 -10.76 -21.56
C LEU A 241 -24.57 -9.69 -21.00
N HIS A 242 -25.23 -8.92 -21.88
CA HIS A 242 -26.19 -7.91 -21.51
C HIS A 242 -27.40 -8.49 -20.78
N SER A 243 -28.03 -9.54 -21.32
CA SER A 243 -29.17 -10.22 -20.68
C SER A 243 -28.81 -10.86 -19.34
N PHE A 244 -27.57 -11.34 -19.20
CA PHE A 244 -27.08 -11.85 -17.91
C PHE A 244 -26.95 -10.73 -16.88
N LEU A 245 -26.36 -9.59 -17.25
CA LEU A 245 -26.20 -8.43 -16.36
C LEU A 245 -27.55 -7.83 -15.97
N GLU A 246 -28.49 -7.71 -16.90
CA GLU A 246 -29.87 -7.28 -16.64
C GLU A 246 -30.56 -8.19 -15.60
N ARG A 247 -30.42 -9.51 -15.74
CA ARG A 247 -30.97 -10.48 -14.78
C ARG A 247 -30.34 -10.38 -13.38
N VAL A 248 -29.04 -10.06 -13.32
CA VAL A 248 -28.34 -9.81 -12.05
C VAL A 248 -28.87 -8.54 -11.38
N GLU A 249 -29.08 -7.47 -12.16
CA GLU A 249 -29.64 -6.20 -11.69
C GLU A 249 -31.06 -6.37 -11.12
N GLU A 250 -31.96 -7.06 -11.83
CA GLU A 250 -33.31 -7.39 -11.36
C GLU A 250 -33.30 -8.12 -10.00
N LEU A 251 -32.39 -9.09 -9.83
CA LEU A 251 -32.28 -9.86 -8.60
C LEU A 251 -31.72 -9.05 -7.43
N CYS A 252 -30.93 -8.03 -7.72
CA CYS A 252 -30.43 -7.08 -6.72
C CYS A 252 -31.51 -6.12 -6.26
N GLU A 253 -32.31 -5.58 -7.18
CA GLU A 253 -33.48 -4.76 -6.87
C GLU A 253 -34.50 -5.53 -6.03
N ALA A 254 -34.83 -6.77 -6.42
CA ALA A 254 -35.80 -7.61 -5.73
C ALA A 254 -35.41 -7.91 -4.26
N ARG A 255 -34.12 -7.83 -3.91
CA ARG A 255 -33.61 -8.08 -2.56
C ARG A 255 -33.33 -6.81 -1.75
N GLY A 256 -33.54 -5.63 -2.33
CA GLY A 256 -33.17 -4.35 -1.71
C GLY A 256 -31.66 -4.23 -1.44
N THR A 257 -30.85 -5.07 -2.11
CA THR A 257 -29.40 -4.99 -2.03
C THR A 257 -28.93 -4.15 -3.20
N HIS A 258 -28.74 -2.85 -2.97
CA HIS A 258 -28.09 -2.01 -3.96
C HIS A 258 -26.66 -2.52 -4.14
N LEU A 259 -26.38 -3.18 -5.27
CA LEU A 259 -25.01 -3.37 -5.73
C LEU A 259 -24.47 -1.98 -6.03
N ALA A 260 -23.46 -1.55 -5.28
CA ALA A 260 -22.69 -0.40 -5.67
C ALA A 260 -21.88 -0.79 -6.91
N LEU A 261 -22.29 -0.28 -8.09
CA LEU A 261 -21.44 -0.35 -9.27
C LEU A 261 -20.21 0.52 -8.99
N TYR A 262 -19.03 -0.11 -9.00
CA TYR A 262 -17.76 0.57 -8.77
C TYR A 262 -17.08 0.77 -10.14
N PRO A 263 -16.95 2.02 -10.64
CA PRO A 263 -16.29 2.27 -11.91
C PRO A 263 -14.78 2.01 -11.76
N VAL A 264 -14.23 1.14 -12.60
CA VAL A 264 -12.81 0.79 -12.61
C VAL A 264 -12.16 1.39 -13.85
N HIS A 265 -11.14 2.23 -13.65
CA HIS A 265 -10.51 3.00 -14.74
C HIS A 265 -9.17 2.41 -15.19
N SER A 266 -8.64 1.42 -14.47
CA SER A 266 -7.36 0.77 -14.79
C SER A 266 -7.29 -0.67 -14.27
N ILE A 267 -6.41 -1.47 -14.87
CA ILE A 267 -6.17 -2.87 -14.45
C ILE A 267 -5.62 -2.93 -13.02
N ALA A 268 -4.74 -2.00 -12.63
CA ALA A 268 -4.20 -1.93 -11.27
C ALA A 268 -5.31 -1.67 -10.24
N GLU A 269 -6.28 -0.82 -10.58
CA GLU A 269 -7.46 -0.58 -9.73
C GLU A 269 -8.35 -1.83 -9.61
N LEU A 270 -8.54 -2.58 -10.72
CA LEU A 270 -9.29 -3.85 -10.70
C LEU A 270 -8.66 -4.85 -9.73
N ILE A 271 -7.34 -5.03 -9.80
CA ILE A 271 -6.59 -5.95 -8.93
C ILE A 271 -6.74 -5.53 -7.46
N ARG A 272 -6.60 -4.24 -7.16
CA ARG A 272 -6.78 -3.70 -5.80
C ARG A 272 -8.18 -4.00 -5.26
N VAL A 273 -9.23 -3.68 -6.05
CA VAL A 273 -10.62 -3.92 -5.64
C VAL A 273 -10.89 -5.42 -5.48
N GLY A 274 -10.31 -6.26 -6.34
CA GLY A 274 -10.36 -7.72 -6.22
C GLY A 274 -9.83 -8.21 -4.87
N HIS A 275 -8.63 -7.75 -4.48
CA HIS A 275 -8.05 -8.08 -3.18
C HIS A 275 -8.91 -7.60 -2.00
N GLU A 276 -9.49 -6.39 -2.07
CA GLU A 276 -10.37 -5.88 -1.03
C GLU A 276 -11.63 -6.74 -0.83
N VAL A 277 -12.20 -7.24 -1.93
CA VAL A 277 -13.35 -8.16 -1.90
C VAL A 277 -12.97 -9.51 -1.31
N GLU A 278 -11.80 -10.05 -1.66
CA GLU A 278 -11.27 -11.29 -1.09
C GLU A 278 -11.02 -11.17 0.41
N ASP A 279 -10.39 -10.07 0.84
CA ASP A 279 -10.16 -9.76 2.25
C ASP A 279 -11.47 -9.64 3.04
N ALA A 280 -12.47 -8.96 2.46
CA ALA A 280 -13.79 -8.84 3.07
C ALA A 280 -14.47 -10.21 3.22
N LYS A 281 -14.36 -11.07 2.19
CA LYS A 281 -14.85 -12.46 2.23
C LYS A 281 -14.13 -13.28 3.29
N HIS A 282 -12.82 -13.14 3.41
CA HIS A 282 -12.01 -13.82 4.42
C HIS A 282 -12.36 -13.37 5.85
N ARG A 283 -12.53 -12.05 6.08
CA ARG A 283 -13.02 -11.55 7.38
C ARG A 283 -14.41 -12.07 7.72
N ALA A 284 -15.30 -12.13 6.73
CA ALA A 284 -16.65 -12.66 6.92
C ALA A 284 -16.66 -14.16 7.24
N SER A 285 -15.74 -14.95 6.69
CA SER A 285 -15.63 -16.39 7.00
C SER A 285 -15.00 -16.66 8.37
N GLN A 286 -14.10 -15.78 8.83
CA GLN A 286 -13.51 -15.86 10.16
C GLN A 286 -14.44 -15.33 11.27
N PHE A 287 -15.49 -14.58 10.90
CA PHE A 287 -16.43 -14.05 11.87
C PHE A 287 -17.13 -15.19 12.61
N ARG A 288 -16.75 -15.40 13.86
CA ARG A 288 -17.49 -16.27 14.79
C ARG A 288 -18.51 -15.40 15.50
N PRO A 289 -19.81 -15.71 15.41
CA PRO A 289 -20.80 -15.00 16.19
C PRO A 289 -20.43 -15.10 17.68
N PRO A 290 -20.72 -14.07 18.49
CA PRO A 290 -20.48 -14.12 19.93
C PRO A 290 -21.09 -15.40 20.52
N PRO A 291 -20.41 -16.07 21.47
CA PRO A 291 -20.95 -17.27 22.09
C PRO A 291 -22.32 -16.98 22.68
N SER A 292 -23.28 -17.87 22.40
CA SER A 292 -24.63 -17.74 22.94
C SER A 292 -24.61 -17.80 24.47
N ALA A 293 -25.62 -17.23 25.13
CA ALA A 293 -25.66 -17.15 26.59
C ALA A 293 -25.52 -18.49 27.32
N ASN A 294 -25.85 -19.61 26.65
CA ASN A 294 -25.74 -20.95 27.20
C ASN A 294 -24.31 -21.53 27.16
N GLN A 295 -23.35 -20.86 26.51
CA GLN A 295 -21.95 -21.28 26.39
C GLN A 295 -20.95 -20.30 27.03
N SER A 296 -21.42 -19.17 27.57
CA SER A 296 -20.55 -18.22 28.25
C SER A 296 -20.33 -18.65 29.70
N LEU A 297 -19.07 -18.80 30.12
CA LEU A 297 -18.69 -19.04 31.51
C LEU A 297 -19.05 -17.86 32.43
N ASN A 298 -19.35 -16.68 31.85
CA ASN A 298 -19.77 -15.49 32.58
C ASN A 298 -21.13 -15.02 32.03
N PRO A 299 -22.25 -15.24 32.76
CA PRO A 299 -23.60 -14.93 32.29
C PRO A 299 -23.87 -13.43 32.12
N ASP A 300 -23.09 -12.57 32.79
CA ASP A 300 -23.22 -11.11 32.71
C ASP A 300 -22.51 -10.51 31.48
N LEU A 301 -21.58 -11.26 30.88
CA LEU A 301 -20.90 -10.87 29.63
C LEU A 301 -21.54 -11.53 28.39
N ALA A 302 -22.55 -12.37 28.58
CA ALA A 302 -23.23 -13.03 27.48
C ALA A 302 -24.01 -12.01 26.64
N TYR A 303 -23.80 -12.06 25.32
CA TYR A 303 -24.58 -11.25 24.39
C TYR A 303 -26.06 -11.64 24.47
N ARG A 304 -26.87 -10.77 25.08
CA ARG A 304 -28.33 -10.92 25.10
C ARG A 304 -28.85 -10.30 23.82
N ARG A 305 -29.34 -11.15 22.90
CA ARG A 305 -30.08 -10.67 21.73
C ARG A 305 -31.19 -9.75 22.26
N PRO A 306 -31.29 -8.49 21.79
CA PRO A 306 -32.38 -7.61 22.20
C PRO A 306 -33.68 -8.37 22.00
N LYS A 307 -34.49 -8.51 23.07
CA LYS A 307 -35.84 -9.04 22.91
C LYS A 307 -36.49 -8.15 21.87
N THR A 308 -36.90 -8.77 20.77
CA THR A 308 -37.57 -8.14 19.63
C THR A 308 -38.39 -6.97 20.12
N PHE A 309 -38.02 -5.76 19.66
CA PHE A 309 -38.80 -4.57 19.96
C PHE A 309 -40.28 -4.90 19.70
N PRO A 310 -41.18 -4.60 20.66
CA PRO A 310 -42.60 -4.81 20.43
C PRO A 310 -42.92 -4.14 19.09
N LYS A 311 -43.52 -4.91 18.16
CA LYS A 311 -44.03 -4.37 16.89
C LYS A 311 -44.74 -3.07 17.24
N LEU A 312 -44.18 -1.94 16.83
CA LEU A 312 -44.87 -0.67 16.87
C LEU A 312 -46.16 -0.93 16.09
N ALA A 313 -47.27 -0.96 16.82
CA ALA A 313 -48.58 -1.05 16.22
C ALA A 313 -48.65 0.06 15.18
N GLU A 314 -49.11 -0.28 13.98
CA GLU A 314 -49.39 0.65 12.91
C GLU A 314 -50.23 1.80 13.47
N VAL A 315 -49.58 2.94 13.70
CA VAL A 315 -50.27 4.19 14.02
C VAL A 315 -50.83 4.68 12.70
N GLU A 316 -52.12 4.38 12.47
CA GLU A 316 -52.93 4.98 11.41
C GLU A 316 -52.80 6.50 11.53
N THR A 317 -51.97 7.06 10.66
CA THR A 317 -51.76 8.50 10.58
C THR A 317 -52.89 9.07 9.73
N THR A 318 -54.00 9.43 10.38
CA THR A 318 -55.06 10.22 9.77
C THR A 318 -54.54 11.66 9.59
N VAL A 319 -54.25 12.02 8.35
CA VAL A 319 -53.81 13.37 7.95
C VAL A 319 -55.03 14.29 7.89
N PRO A 320 -55.11 15.37 8.67
CA PRO A 320 -56.15 16.38 8.49
C PRO A 320 -55.84 17.26 7.28
N LEU A 321 -56.80 17.32 6.36
CA LEU A 321 -56.86 18.20 5.21
C LEU A 321 -56.91 19.67 5.68
N VAL A 322 -55.78 20.38 5.60
CA VAL A 322 -55.73 21.84 5.77
C VAL A 322 -55.81 22.49 4.39
N GLN A 323 -56.97 23.09 4.10
CA GLN A 323 -57.17 24.00 2.99
C GLN A 323 -56.44 25.32 3.29
N ASN A 324 -55.36 25.61 2.58
CA ASN A 324 -54.80 26.96 2.53
C ASN A 324 -54.98 27.53 1.13
N GLN A 325 -55.88 28.51 1.06
CA GLN A 325 -55.98 29.49 -0.02
C GLN A 325 -54.66 30.25 -0.08
N THR A 326 -54.03 30.27 -1.25
CA THR A 326 -52.90 31.16 -1.51
C THR A 326 -53.26 32.01 -2.71
N GLU A 327 -53.42 33.30 -2.44
CA GLU A 327 -53.71 34.33 -3.42
C GLU A 327 -52.53 34.53 -4.37
N ALA A 328 -52.88 34.83 -5.62
CA ALA A 328 -51.99 35.08 -6.72
C ALA A 328 -51.17 36.36 -6.49
N ASN A 329 -49.85 36.26 -6.66
CA ASN A 329 -49.02 37.41 -6.98
C ASN A 329 -48.16 37.08 -8.21
N LEU A 330 -48.56 37.67 -9.33
CA LEU A 330 -47.82 37.68 -10.59
C LEU A 330 -46.51 38.45 -10.41
N ILE A 331 -45.37 37.80 -10.63
CA ILE A 331 -44.16 38.47 -11.12
C ILE A 331 -43.70 37.71 -12.37
N SER A 332 -43.84 38.41 -13.49
CA SER A 332 -43.36 38.05 -14.82
C SER A 332 -41.84 38.16 -14.87
N PHE A 333 -41.16 37.10 -15.32
CA PHE A 333 -39.81 37.19 -15.87
C PHE A 333 -39.75 36.37 -17.17
N ASN A 334 -39.35 37.09 -18.22
CA ASN A 334 -39.30 36.65 -19.61
C ASN A 334 -38.10 35.73 -19.89
N ASP A 335 -38.35 34.83 -20.85
CA ASP A 335 -37.47 34.37 -21.93
C ASP A 335 -35.96 34.22 -21.66
N VAL A 336 -35.52 32.97 -21.49
CA VAL A 336 -34.24 32.51 -22.03
C VAL A 336 -34.43 31.15 -22.71
N SER A 337 -34.07 31.16 -23.99
CA SER A 337 -34.04 30.11 -25.01
C SER A 337 -33.73 28.68 -24.56
N ASN A 338 -34.63 27.77 -24.95
CA ASN A 338 -34.41 26.34 -25.09
C ASN A 338 -33.37 26.07 -26.21
N THR A 339 -32.24 25.48 -25.85
CA THR A 339 -31.35 24.77 -26.79
C THR A 339 -31.37 23.28 -26.47
N PRO A 340 -31.55 22.39 -27.46
CA PRO A 340 -31.59 20.95 -27.24
C PRO A 340 -30.20 20.41 -26.87
N GLN A 341 -30.17 19.63 -25.79
CA GLN A 341 -29.02 18.89 -25.28
C GLN A 341 -28.62 17.79 -26.30
N PRO A 342 -27.40 17.78 -26.87
CA PRO A 342 -26.93 16.64 -27.63
C PRO A 342 -26.49 15.51 -26.70
N CYS A 343 -26.91 14.29 -27.05
CA CYS A 343 -26.66 13.04 -26.36
C CYS A 343 -25.16 12.81 -26.13
N LYS A 344 -24.83 12.43 -24.89
CA LYS A 344 -23.52 11.92 -24.47
C LYS A 344 -23.29 10.57 -25.16
N TYR A 345 -22.04 10.27 -25.53
CA TYR A 345 -21.56 9.06 -26.22
C TYR A 345 -21.56 9.10 -27.76
N ALA A 346 -20.70 9.98 -28.31
CA ALA A 346 -20.08 9.75 -29.61
C ALA A 346 -18.64 10.29 -29.57
N ASN A 347 -17.69 9.43 -29.23
CA ASN A 347 -16.27 9.64 -29.53
C ASN A 347 -15.65 8.26 -29.79
N ILE A 348 -15.81 7.80 -31.03
CA ILE A 348 -14.93 6.81 -31.65
C ILE A 348 -13.79 7.63 -32.25
N ILE A 349 -12.60 7.55 -31.67
CA ILE A 349 -11.39 8.07 -32.30
C ILE A 349 -10.98 7.05 -33.35
N ALA A 350 -11.20 7.39 -34.61
CA ALA A 350 -10.50 6.82 -35.74
C ALA A 350 -9.07 7.38 -35.74
N ILE A 351 -8.07 6.51 -35.62
CA ILE A 351 -6.68 6.84 -35.96
C ILE A 351 -6.47 6.28 -37.37
N ALA A 352 -6.47 7.18 -38.34
CA ALA A 352 -5.95 6.91 -39.67
C ALA A 352 -4.46 7.30 -39.63
N ASP A 353 -3.57 6.31 -39.78
CA ASP A 353 -2.15 6.56 -39.99
C ASP A 353 -1.92 6.87 -41.47
N ASP A 354 -1.70 8.15 -41.73
CA ASP A 354 -1.25 8.75 -42.98
C ASP A 354 0.28 8.69 -42.99
N PHE A 355 0.86 7.70 -43.68
CA PHE A 355 2.30 7.64 -43.93
C PHE A 355 2.63 8.49 -45.14
N GLY A 356 3.09 9.71 -44.86
CA GLY A 356 3.75 10.58 -45.83
C GLY A 356 5.08 10.00 -46.28
N GLU A 357 5.24 9.92 -47.58
CA GLU A 357 6.51 9.75 -48.28
C GLU A 357 7.44 10.95 -48.00
N THR A 358 8.71 10.66 -47.76
CA THR A 358 9.80 11.65 -47.93
C THR A 358 10.93 11.02 -48.73
N GLU A 359 11.39 11.81 -49.69
CA GLU A 359 12.35 11.57 -50.78
C GLU A 359 13.72 10.99 -50.39
#